data_AF-A0A2V8RKE6-F1
#
_entry.id   AF-A0A2V8RKE6-F1
#
_cell.length_a   1.000
_cell.length_b   1.000
_cell.length_c   1.000
_cell.angle_alpha   90.00
_cell.angle_beta   90.00
_cell.angle_gamma   90.00
#
_symmetry.space_group_name_H-M   'P 1'
#
loop_
_entity.id
_entity.type
_entity.pdbx_description
1 polymer ?
#
loop_
_entity_poly.entity_id
_entity_poly.type
_entity_poly.pdbx_seq_one_letter_code
_entity_poly.pdbx_strand_id
1 'polypeptide(L)'
;MFAFSIFSIALLATSCAEPSPKINSAAYAQEIEQYRIARLAELKSDSGYLSLIGLFWLKEGENRFGSDPANEIVLPKEKVSRVAGVFILKNGVVRLEAPANSNIT
;
A
#
# COMPACT_ATOMS: atom_id res chain seq x y z
N MET A 1 -60.81 4.36 22.97
CA MET A 1 -59.96 4.11 21.78
C MET A 1 -58.86 5.17 21.58
N PHE A 2 -59.10 6.45 21.90
CA PHE A 2 -58.07 7.51 21.79
C PHE A 2 -57.00 7.51 22.90
N ALA A 3 -57.32 7.03 24.11
CA ALA A 3 -56.37 7.02 25.25
C ALA A 3 -55.23 5.99 25.13
N PHE A 4 -55.47 4.85 24.48
CA PHE A 4 -54.42 3.84 24.22
C PHE A 4 -53.39 4.31 23.17
N SER A 5 -53.82 5.16 22.23
CA SER A 5 -52.96 5.69 21.16
C SER A 5 -51.97 6.74 21.67
N ILE A 6 -52.32 7.48 22.73
CA ILE A 6 -51.44 8.47 23.36
C ILE A 6 -50.34 7.78 24.19
N PHE A 7 -50.64 6.63 24.80
CA PHE A 7 -49.67 5.86 25.61
C PHE A 7 -48.56 5.22 24.75
N SER A 8 -48.88 4.82 23.50
CA SER A 8 -47.89 4.28 22.55
C SER A 8 -46.93 5.32 21.97
N ILE A 9 -47.31 6.60 21.91
CA ILE A 9 -46.44 7.68 21.42
C ILE A 9 -45.41 8.08 22.48
N ALA A 10 -45.75 8.02 23.76
CA ALA A 10 -44.82 8.32 24.86
C ALA A 10 -43.69 7.29 25.00
N LEU A 11 -43.91 6.03 24.59
CA LEU A 11 -42.92 4.96 24.67
C LEU A 11 -41.87 4.98 23.55
N LEU A 12 -42.15 5.70 22.45
CA LEU A 12 -41.23 5.84 21.31
C LEU A 12 -40.23 6.99 21.47
N ALA A 13 -40.49 7.95 22.36
CA ALA A 13 -39.64 9.13 22.54
C ALA A 13 -38.41 8.88 23.44
N THR A 14 -38.39 7.79 24.21
CA THR A 14 -37.28 7.47 25.13
C THR A 14 -36.17 6.63 24.49
N SER A 15 -36.36 6.14 23.26
CA SER A 15 -35.40 5.26 22.58
C SER A 15 -34.27 5.98 21.85
N CYS A 16 -34.22 7.32 21.84
CA CYS A 16 -33.28 8.11 21.03
C CYS A 16 -32.29 8.98 21.81
N ALA A 17 -32.03 8.68 23.08
CA ALA A 17 -31.01 9.36 23.86
C ALA A 17 -29.92 8.37 24.30
N GLU A 18 -29.11 7.88 23.36
CA GLU A 18 -27.85 7.26 23.75
C GLU A 18 -26.88 8.35 24.23
N PRO A 19 -26.33 8.24 25.45
CA PRO A 19 -25.31 9.15 25.91
C PRO A 19 -24.11 9.06 24.96
N SER A 20 -23.68 10.20 24.43
CA SER A 20 -22.48 10.28 23.61
C SER A 20 -21.29 9.67 24.38
N PRO A 21 -20.53 8.73 23.77
CA PRO A 21 -19.41 8.11 24.44
C PRO A 21 -18.42 9.17 24.90
N LYS A 22 -18.07 9.14 26.19
CA LYS A 22 -17.08 10.05 26.76
C LYS A 22 -15.69 9.59 26.33
N ILE A 23 -15.07 10.33 25.41
CA ILE A 23 -13.68 10.09 25.02
C ILE A 23 -12.76 10.58 26.14
N ASN A 24 -11.87 9.70 26.61
CA ASN A 24 -10.78 10.09 27.49
C ASN A 24 -9.69 10.76 26.64
N SER A 25 -9.60 12.09 26.71
CA SER A 25 -8.66 12.88 25.90
C SER A 25 -7.20 12.53 26.16
N ALA A 26 -6.83 12.18 27.40
CA ALA A 26 -5.46 11.81 27.75
C ALA A 26 -5.09 10.44 27.17
N ALA A 27 -5.98 9.46 27.28
CA ALA A 27 -5.76 8.13 26.70
C ALA A 27 -5.68 8.20 25.17
N TYR A 28 -6.57 8.99 24.53
CA TYR A 28 -6.53 9.23 23.10
C TYR A 28 -5.22 9.89 22.65
N ALA A 29 -4.76 10.92 23.36
CA ALA A 29 -3.50 11.58 23.02
C ALA A 29 -2.30 10.63 23.12
N GLN A 30 -2.27 9.76 24.14
CA GLN A 30 -1.24 8.75 24.30
C GLN A 30 -1.26 7.72 23.16
N GLU A 31 -2.44 7.24 22.76
CA GLU A 31 -2.61 6.31 21.64
C GLU A 31 -2.11 6.91 20.32
N ILE A 32 -2.48 8.16 20.02
CA ILE A 32 -2.03 8.85 18.81
C ILE A 32 -0.51 9.01 18.79
N GLU A 33 0.11 9.32 19.92
CA GLU A 33 1.56 9.47 19.98
C GLU A 33 2.27 8.12 19.78
N GLN A 34 1.76 7.05 20.39
CA GLN A 34 2.28 5.69 20.15
C GLN A 34 2.15 5.28 18.68
N TYR A 35 1.00 5.56 18.06
CA TYR A 35 0.77 5.31 16.64
C TYR A 35 1.79 6.07 15.77
N ARG A 36 2.04 7.35 16.05
CA ARG A 36 3.02 8.15 15.29
C ARG A 36 4.43 7.58 15.40
N ILE A 37 4.85 7.20 16.60
CA ILE A 37 6.18 6.60 16.82
C ILE A 37 6.30 5.30 16.04
N ALA A 38 5.31 4.40 16.17
CA ALA A 38 5.30 3.12 15.46
C ALA A 38 5.30 3.31 13.95
N ARG A 39 4.45 4.21 13.44
CA ARG A 39 4.36 4.50 12.01
C ARG A 39 5.65 5.09 11.47
N LEU A 40 6.28 6.00 12.21
CA LEU A 40 7.55 6.59 11.80
C LEU A 40 8.67 5.55 11.75
N ALA A 41 8.72 4.63 12.71
CA ALA A 41 9.68 3.53 12.72
C ALA A 41 9.46 2.59 11.53
N GLU A 42 8.22 2.22 11.22
CA GLU A 42 7.86 1.40 10.06
C GLU A 42 8.29 2.07 8.74
N LEU A 43 7.92 3.35 8.56
CA LEU A 43 8.21 4.11 7.34
C LEU A 43 9.70 4.26 7.07
N LYS A 44 10.51 4.40 8.13
CA LYS A 44 11.97 4.59 8.04
C LYS A 44 12.77 3.29 8.02
N SER A 45 12.13 2.14 8.18
CA SER A 45 12.85 0.87 8.19
C SER A 45 13.41 0.54 6.80
N ASP A 46 14.44 -0.31 6.73
CA ASP A 46 15.10 -0.69 5.47
C ASP A 46 14.15 -1.37 4.48
N SER A 47 13.08 -2.00 4.99
CA SER A 47 11.98 -2.60 4.24
C SER A 47 10.68 -1.79 4.33
N GLY A 48 10.76 -0.56 4.85
CA GLY A 48 9.64 0.34 5.05
C GLY A 48 9.10 0.90 3.74
N TYR A 49 7.88 1.45 3.79
CA TYR A 49 7.19 1.95 2.59
C TYR A 49 8.00 3.01 1.81
N LEU A 50 8.88 3.76 2.48
CA LEU A 50 9.71 4.80 1.85
C LEU A 50 11.06 4.28 1.33
N SER A 51 11.37 2.99 1.53
CA SER A 51 12.62 2.41 1.04
C SER A 51 12.57 2.27 -0.49
N LEU A 52 13.40 3.06 -1.17
CA LEU A 52 13.54 2.98 -2.63
C LEU A 52 14.38 1.75 -2.99
N ILE A 53 13.73 0.73 -3.52
CA ILE A 53 14.37 -0.44 -4.11
C ILE A 53 14.14 -0.47 -5.62
N GLY A 54 15.10 -1.03 -6.36
CA GLY A 54 14.94 -1.24 -7.80
C GLY A 54 15.10 0.00 -8.68
N LEU A 55 15.81 1.04 -8.21
CA LEU A 55 16.24 2.14 -9.08
C LEU A 55 17.49 1.71 -9.86
N PHE A 56 17.32 1.43 -11.15
CA PHE A 56 18.40 1.08 -12.05
C PHE A 56 18.51 2.11 -13.17
N TRP A 57 19.73 2.54 -13.46
CA TRP A 57 20.02 3.40 -14.61
C TRP A 57 20.21 2.56 -15.86
N LEU A 58 19.45 2.86 -16.92
CA LEU A 58 19.60 2.18 -18.21
C LEU A 58 20.81 2.74 -18.96
N LYS A 59 21.66 1.85 -19.50
CA LYS A 59 22.64 2.22 -20.52
C LYS A 59 21.95 2.28 -21.89
N GLU A 60 22.51 3.08 -22.81
CA GLU A 60 22.08 3.06 -24.22
C GLU A 60 22.23 1.63 -24.79
N GLY A 61 21.27 1.18 -25.59
CA GLY A 61 21.18 -0.19 -26.08
C GLY A 61 20.44 -1.12 -25.12
N GLU A 62 20.84 -2.39 -25.08
CA GLU A 62 20.16 -3.45 -24.31
C GLU A 62 20.49 -3.43 -22.82
N ASN A 63 19.47 -3.58 -21.99
CA ASN A 63 19.56 -3.80 -20.55
C ASN A 63 18.70 -5.02 -20.21
N ARG A 64 19.32 -6.18 -19.99
CA ARG A 64 18.62 -7.41 -19.64
C ARG A 64 18.19 -7.33 -18.17
N PHE A 65 17.00 -7.81 -17.88
CA PHE A 65 16.51 -7.91 -16.51
C PHE A 65 15.95 -9.29 -16.19
N GLY A 66 16.07 -9.69 -14.93
CA GLY A 66 15.65 -11.01 -14.44
C GLY A 66 16.47 -11.43 -13.24
N SER A 67 16.34 -12.69 -12.82
CA SER A 67 17.01 -13.19 -11.62
C SER A 67 18.42 -13.73 -11.84
N ASP A 68 18.87 -13.83 -13.09
CA ASP A 68 20.24 -14.20 -13.41
C ASP A 68 21.22 -13.09 -12.98
N PRO A 69 22.27 -13.38 -12.18
CA PRO A 69 23.30 -12.40 -11.81
C PRO A 69 24.07 -11.81 -13.00
N ALA A 70 24.00 -12.44 -14.17
CA ALA A 70 24.59 -11.95 -15.40
C ALA A 70 23.80 -10.81 -16.08
N ASN A 71 22.56 -10.53 -15.63
CA ASN A 71 21.77 -9.42 -16.15
C ASN A 71 22.28 -8.07 -15.67
N GLU A 72 22.07 -7.02 -16.46
CA GLU A 72 22.31 -5.64 -16.02
C GLU A 72 21.40 -5.24 -14.86
N ILE A 73 20.16 -5.74 -14.85
CA ILE A 73 19.16 -5.47 -13.82
C ILE A 73 18.80 -6.80 -13.14
N VAL A 74 19.44 -7.05 -12.00
CA VAL A 74 19.20 -8.27 -11.22
C VAL A 74 18.03 -8.06 -10.27
N LEU A 75 17.02 -8.91 -10.40
CA LEU A 75 15.80 -8.89 -9.58
C LEU A 75 15.71 -10.15 -8.70
N PRO A 76 14.94 -10.11 -7.59
CA PRO A 76 14.80 -11.26 -6.69
C PRO A 76 14.30 -12.53 -7.41
N LYS A 77 15.02 -13.64 -7.21
CA LYS A 77 14.77 -14.92 -7.89
C LYS A 77 13.39 -15.53 -7.64
N GLU A 78 12.77 -15.17 -6.51
CA GLU A 78 11.44 -15.65 -6.13
C GLU A 78 10.32 -14.97 -6.92
N LYS A 79 10.62 -13.89 -7.63
CA LYS A 79 9.62 -13.05 -8.30
C LYS A 79 9.68 -13.11 -9.82
N VAL A 80 10.79 -13.55 -10.40
CA VAL A 80 11.00 -13.44 -11.85
C VAL A 80 11.92 -14.53 -12.41
N SER A 81 11.66 -14.90 -13.66
CA SER A 81 12.52 -15.79 -14.45
C SER A 81 13.97 -15.29 -14.56
N ARG A 82 14.90 -16.21 -14.86
CA ARG A 82 16.33 -15.88 -15.01
C ARG A 82 16.57 -14.71 -15.96
N VAL A 83 15.93 -14.75 -17.13
CA VAL A 83 15.86 -13.63 -18.07
C VAL A 83 14.38 -13.35 -18.32
N ALA A 84 13.92 -12.18 -17.90
CA ALA A 84 12.53 -11.75 -17.98
C ALA A 84 12.25 -10.96 -19.26
N GLY A 85 13.25 -10.22 -19.73
CA GLY A 85 13.16 -9.40 -20.93
C GLY A 85 14.34 -8.43 -21.04
N VAL A 86 14.20 -7.49 -21.96
CA VAL A 86 15.22 -6.49 -22.26
C VAL A 86 14.56 -5.11 -22.35
N PHE A 87 15.11 -4.14 -21.63
CA PHE A 87 14.85 -2.73 -21.91
C PHE A 87 15.87 -2.22 -22.92
N ILE A 88 15.40 -1.69 -24.03
CA ILE A 88 16.22 -1.07 -25.07
C ILE A 88 16.05 0.44 -24.97
N LEU A 89 17.09 1.13 -24.51
CA LEU A 89 17.14 2.58 -24.53
C LEU A 89 17.77 3.02 -25.86
N LYS A 90 17.03 3.79 -26.65
CA LYS A 90 17.52 4.38 -27.89
C LYS A 90 17.10 5.84 -28.00
N ASN A 91 18.06 6.77 -28.03
CA ASN A 91 17.81 8.21 -28.16
C ASN A 91 16.78 8.73 -27.14
N GLY A 92 16.87 8.29 -25.88
CA GLY A 92 15.94 8.70 -24.82
C GLY A 92 14.57 7.99 -24.83
N VAL A 93 14.32 7.09 -25.78
CA VAL A 93 13.10 6.27 -25.85
C VAL A 93 13.40 4.88 -25.35
N VAL A 94 12.57 4.37 -24.43
CA VAL A 94 12.68 3.01 -23.90
C VAL A 94 11.65 2.10 -24.56
N ARG A 95 12.10 0.96 -25.08
CA ARG A 95 11.24 -0.16 -25.50
C ARG A 95 11.48 -1.35 -24.60
N LEU A 96 10.41 -2.04 -24.21
CA LEU A 96 10.48 -3.33 -23.55
C LEU A 96 10.30 -4.45 -24.58
N GLU A 97 11.24 -5.37 -24.63
CA GLU A 97 11.13 -6.63 -25.37
C GLU A 97 11.06 -7.79 -24.38
N ALA A 98 9.91 -8.45 -24.34
CA ALA A 98 9.65 -9.58 -23.47
C ALA A 98 9.52 -10.88 -24.29
N PRO A 99 9.96 -12.04 -23.77
CA PRO A 99 9.72 -13.32 -24.42
C PRO A 99 8.23 -13.56 -24.64
N ALA A 100 7.89 -14.28 -25.70
CA ALA A 100 6.52 -14.75 -25.91
C ALA A 100 6.05 -15.56 -24.69
N ASN A 101 4.79 -15.37 -24.28
CA ASN A 101 4.15 -16.02 -23.12
C ASN A 101 4.76 -15.66 -21.74
N SER A 102 5.49 -14.56 -21.63
CA SER A 102 6.05 -14.07 -20.35
C SER A 102 5.02 -13.45 -19.40
N ASN A 103 3.77 -13.25 -19.84
CA ASN A 103 2.72 -12.52 -19.10
C ASN A 103 3.12 -11.08 -18.70
N ILE A 104 4.06 -10.48 -19.45
CA ILE A 104 4.45 -9.08 -19.31
C ILE A 104 3.57 -8.25 -20.26
N THR A 105 2.79 -7.29 -19.73
CA THR A 105 1.85 -6.43 -20.48
C THR A 105 2.28 -4.97 -20.49
#